data_AF-A0A257KA17-F1
#
_entry.id   AF-A0A257KA17-F1
#
_cell.length_a   1.000
_cell.length_b   1.000
_cell.length_c   1.000
_cell.angle_alpha   90.00
_cell.angle_beta   90.00
_cell.angle_gamma   90.00
#
_symmetry.space_group_name_H-M   'P 1'
#
loop_
_entity.id
_entity.type
_entity.pdbx_description
1 polymer ?
#
loop_
_entity_poly.entity_id
_entity_poly.type
_entity_poly.pdbx_seq_one_letter_code
_entity_poly.pdbx_strand_id
1 'polypeptide(L)'
;MAQAQPPRLPQQLLAEALGTMALLAVVIGSGIMAQRLCGGNDGLALLANTLATVGGLYILIEVFGPLSGAHFNPAVSVVMAFRGELPRGLLPAYVVAQ
;
A
#
# COMPACT_ATOMS: atom_id res chain seq x y z
N MET A 1 21.30 -3.96 -23.76
CA MET A 1 20.16 -3.85 -22.83
C MET A 1 20.13 -2.41 -22.35
N ALA A 2 19.14 -1.62 -22.74
CA ALA A 2 19.02 -0.24 -22.29
C ALA A 2 18.82 -0.25 -20.76
N GLN A 3 19.71 0.40 -20.02
CA GLN A 3 19.55 0.55 -18.57
C GLN A 3 18.31 1.41 -18.34
N ALA A 4 17.23 0.82 -17.82
CA ALA A 4 16.07 1.59 -17.40
C ALA A 4 16.52 2.51 -16.26
N GLN A 5 16.42 3.82 -16.48
CA GLN A 5 16.73 4.82 -15.46
C GLN A 5 15.84 4.56 -14.24
N PRO A 6 16.38 4.60 -13.01
CA PRO A 6 15.56 4.40 -11.81
C PRO A 6 14.40 5.41 -11.77
N PRO A 7 13.23 5.01 -11.24
CA PRO A 7 12.06 5.87 -11.17
C PRO A 7 12.38 7.19 -10.44
N ARG A 8 11.88 8.30 -10.99
CA ARG A 8 12.10 9.64 -10.41
C ARG A 8 11.26 9.81 -9.14
N LEU A 9 11.71 10.65 -8.22
CA LEU A 9 11.01 10.92 -6.96
C LEU A 9 9.51 11.25 -7.14
N PRO A 10 9.08 12.10 -8.09
CA PRO A 10 7.64 12.35 -8.28
C PRO A 10 6.84 11.11 -8.66
N GLN A 11 7.45 10.16 -9.39
CA GLN A 11 6.81 8.89 -9.76
C GLN A 11 6.70 7.97 -8.54
N GLN A 12 7.73 7.94 -7.68
CA GLN A 12 7.71 7.22 -6.41
C GLN A 12 6.60 7.74 -5.50
N LEU A 13 6.52 9.07 -5.31
CA LEU A 13 5.52 9.69 -4.45
C LEU A 13 4.10 9.52 -4.99
N LEU A 14 3.91 9.62 -6.31
CA LEU A 14 2.60 9.35 -6.92
C LEU A 14 2.19 7.89 -6.76
N ALA A 15 3.13 6.94 -6.86
CA ALA A 15 2.87 5.54 -6.60
C ALA A 15 2.46 5.30 -5.14
N GLU A 16 3.15 5.90 -4.17
CA GLU A 16 2.78 5.82 -2.74
C GLU A 16 1.39 6.40 -2.47
N ALA A 17 1.06 7.56 -3.04
CA ALA A 17 -0.24 8.19 -2.86
C ALA A 17 -1.38 7.38 -3.48
N LEU A 18 -1.21 6.95 -4.74
CA LEU A 18 -2.22 6.15 -5.43
C LEU A 18 -2.39 4.77 -4.79
N GLY A 19 -1.29 4.13 -4.39
CA GLY A 19 -1.33 2.83 -3.74
C GLY A 19 -1.98 2.91 -2.35
N THR A 20 -1.69 3.95 -1.55
CA THR A 20 -2.34 4.11 -0.23
C THR A 20 -3.81 4.43 -0.38
N MET A 21 -4.19 5.32 -1.31
CA MET A 21 -5.60 5.60 -1.62
C MET A 21 -6.36 4.33 -2.06
N ALA A 22 -5.76 3.53 -2.95
CA ALA A 22 -6.38 2.29 -3.41
C ALA A 22 -6.47 1.24 -2.28
N LEU A 23 -5.43 1.12 -1.45
CA LEU A 23 -5.43 0.22 -0.30
C LEU A 23 -6.55 0.59 0.69
N LEU A 24 -6.68 1.88 1.02
CA LEU A 24 -7.78 2.37 1.86
C LEU A 24 -9.15 2.08 1.24
N ALA A 25 -9.31 2.29 -0.07
CA ALA A 25 -10.55 1.96 -0.76
C ALA A 25 -10.88 0.46 -0.68
N VAL A 26 -9.89 -0.42 -0.83
CA VAL A 26 -10.07 -1.87 -0.66
C VAL A 26 -10.43 -2.22 0.77
N VAL A 27 -9.65 -1.79 1.77
CA VAL A 27 -9.85 -2.16 3.18
C VAL A 27 -11.19 -1.63 3.69
N ILE A 28 -11.48 -0.35 3.50
CA ILE A 28 -12.71 0.27 4.00
C ILE A 28 -13.92 -0.23 3.21
N GLY A 29 -13.81 -0.27 1.87
CA GLY A 29 -14.91 -0.70 1.00
C GLY A 29 -15.30 -2.16 1.22
N SER A 30 -14.32 -3.06 1.30
CA SER A 30 -14.59 -4.47 1.55
C SER A 30 -15.06 -4.73 2.99
N GLY A 31 -14.58 -3.98 3.99
CA GLY A 31 -15.10 -4.05 5.35
C GLY A 31 -16.59 -3.68 5.45
N ILE A 32 -17.00 -2.57 4.82
CA ILE A 32 -18.40 -2.15 4.76
C ILE A 32 -19.26 -3.20 4.04
N MET A 33 -18.78 -3.71 2.90
CA MET A 33 -19.50 -4.73 2.14
C MET A 33 -19.62 -6.05 2.90
N ALA A 34 -18.56 -6.48 3.57
CA ALA A 34 -18.56 -7.70 4.38
C ALA A 34 -19.60 -7.63 5.49
N GLN A 35 -19.68 -6.51 6.22
CA GLN A 35 -20.71 -6.28 7.25
C GLN A 35 -22.14 -6.36 6.68
N ARG A 36 -22.37 -5.84 5.47
CA ARG A 36 -23.69 -5.91 4.80
C ARG A 36 -24.06 -7.32 4.35
N LEU A 37 -23.09 -8.12 3.88
CA LEU A 37 -23.33 -9.44 3.32
C LEU A 37 -23.39 -10.55 4.39
N CYS A 38 -22.67 -10.40 5.51
CA CYS A 38 -22.51 -11.47 6.50
C CYS A 38 -23.61 -11.51 7.57
N GLY A 39 -24.62 -10.64 7.51
CA GLY A 39 -25.84 -10.76 8.32
C GLY A 39 -25.63 -10.77 9.83
N GLY A 40 -24.64 -10.03 10.34
CA GLY A 40 -24.29 -9.98 11.76
C GLY A 40 -23.29 -11.05 12.23
N ASN A 41 -22.77 -11.90 11.33
CA ASN A 41 -21.65 -12.78 11.64
C ASN A 41 -20.32 -12.04 11.48
N ASP A 42 -19.82 -11.45 12.57
CA ASP A 42 -18.57 -10.68 12.57
C ASP A 42 -17.34 -11.50 12.19
N GLY A 43 -17.28 -12.78 12.58
CA GLY A 43 -16.17 -13.65 12.23
C GLY A 43 -16.04 -13.84 10.72
N LEU A 44 -17.16 -14.08 10.04
CA LEU A 44 -17.20 -14.20 8.59
C LEU A 44 -16.91 -12.85 7.91
N ALA A 45 -17.43 -11.74 8.46
CA ALA A 45 -17.18 -10.41 7.90
C ALA A 45 -15.70 -10.01 7.98
N LEU A 46 -15.04 -10.29 9.11
CA LEU A 46 -13.62 -10.04 9.28
C LEU A 46 -12.79 -10.92 8.35
N LEU A 47 -13.15 -12.20 8.19
CA LEU A 47 -12.48 -13.09 7.26
C LEU A 47 -12.58 -12.58 5.81
N ALA A 48 -13.78 -12.18 5.37
CA ALA A 48 -14.00 -11.64 4.03
C ALA A 48 -13.22 -10.35 3.78
N ASN A 49 -13.26 -9.40 4.71
CA ASN A 49 -12.46 -8.16 4.64
C ASN A 49 -10.96 -8.45 4.59
N THR A 50 -10.48 -9.39 5.40
CA THR A 50 -9.06 -9.77 5.46
C THR A 50 -8.60 -10.35 4.13
N LEU A 51 -9.36 -11.27 3.54
CA LEU A 51 -9.02 -11.87 2.24
C LEU A 51 -9.01 -10.82 1.12
N ALA A 52 -10.00 -9.91 1.11
CA ALA A 52 -10.04 -8.81 0.16
C ALA A 52 -8.84 -7.87 0.31
N THR A 53 -8.49 -7.52 1.55
CA THR A 53 -7.35 -6.66 1.88
C THR A 53 -6.02 -7.31 1.45
N VAL A 54 -5.82 -8.59 1.77
CA VAL A 54 -4.60 -9.33 1.37
C VAL A 54 -4.48 -9.39 -0.15
N GLY A 55 -5.56 -9.74 -0.85
CA GLY A 55 -5.57 -9.80 -2.31
C GLY A 55 -5.30 -8.43 -2.96
N GLY A 56 -5.95 -7.39 -2.46
CA GLY A 56 -5.74 -6.02 -2.96
C GLY A 56 -4.32 -5.53 -2.70
N LEU A 57 -3.81 -5.69 -1.48
CA LEU A 57 -2.45 -5.31 -1.12
C LEU A 57 -1.41 -6.06 -1.96
N TYR A 58 -1.59 -7.37 -2.17
CA TYR A 58 -0.70 -8.17 -3.03
C TYR A 58 -0.61 -7.58 -4.43
N ILE A 59 -1.74 -7.30 -5.07
CA ILE A 59 -1.78 -6.69 -6.41
C ILE A 59 -1.11 -5.31 -6.41
N LEU A 60 -1.39 -4.47 -5.41
CA LEU A 60 -0.80 -3.14 -5.31
C LEU A 60 0.72 -3.20 -5.17
N ILE A 61 1.25 -4.14 -4.38
CA ILE A 61 2.70 -4.34 -4.23
C ILE A 61 3.33 -4.78 -5.56
N GLU A 62 2.73 -5.73 -6.27
CA GLU A 62 3.24 -6.18 -7.57
C GLU A 62 3.26 -5.05 -8.61
N VAL A 63 2.22 -4.20 -8.61
CA VAL A 63 2.07 -3.11 -9.60
C VAL A 63 3.00 -1.92 -9.30
N PHE A 64 3.08 -1.49 -8.05
CA PHE A 64 3.79 -0.26 -7.66
C PHE A 64 5.16 -0.51 -7.01
N GLY A 65 5.47 -1.75 -6.63
CA GLY A 65 6.76 -2.13 -6.05
C GLY A 65 7.95 -1.70 -6.91
N PRO A 66 7.93 -1.91 -8.24
CA PRO A 66 8.98 -1.43 -9.14
C PRO A 66 9.14 0.10 -9.20
N LEU A 67 8.11 0.86 -8.79
CA LEU A 67 8.10 2.32 -8.82
C LEU A 67 8.58 2.94 -7.52
N SER A 68 8.06 2.53 -6.36
CA SER A 68 8.33 3.19 -5.08
C SER A 68 8.88 2.28 -3.98
N GLY A 69 8.89 0.97 -4.20
CA GLY A 69 9.04 -0.02 -3.12
C GLY A 69 7.72 -0.40 -2.44
N ALA A 70 6.59 0.21 -2.85
CA ALA A 70 5.23 -0.08 -2.38
C ALA A 70 5.09 -0.13 -0.85
N HIS A 71 5.49 0.95 -0.17
CA HIS A 71 5.43 0.99 1.29
C HIS A 71 3.99 1.14 1.80
N PHE A 72 3.23 2.08 1.23
CA PHE A 72 1.84 2.42 1.55
C PHE A 72 1.52 2.57 3.04
N ASN A 73 2.57 2.84 3.82
CA ASN A 73 2.51 2.79 5.27
C ASN A 73 3.75 3.51 5.85
N PRO A 74 3.53 4.50 6.73
CA PRO A 74 4.60 5.21 7.41
C PRO A 74 5.54 4.29 8.20
N ALA A 75 5.01 3.29 8.90
CA ALA A 75 5.80 2.35 9.69
C ALA A 75 6.71 1.48 8.80
N VAL A 76 6.20 1.04 7.65
CA VAL A 76 7.01 0.31 6.66
C VAL A 76 8.14 1.20 6.15
N SER A 77 7.83 2.45 5.78
CA SER A 77 8.83 3.42 5.32
C SER A 77 9.92 3.68 6.36
N VAL A 78 9.54 3.79 7.64
CA VAL A 78 10.48 3.93 8.76
C VAL A 78 11.40 2.71 8.85
N VAL A 79 10.85 1.49 8.78
CA VAL A 79 11.65 0.26 8.82
C VAL A 79 12.61 0.19 7.62
N MET A 80 12.16 0.53 6.42
CA MET A 80 13.02 0.55 5.23
C MET A 80 14.13 1.61 5.34
N ALA A 81 13.84 2.77 5.94
CA ALA A 81 14.85 3.79 6.21
C ALA A 81 15.88 3.35 7.27
N PHE A 82 15.46 2.56 8.26
CA PHE A 82 16.37 1.94 9.23
C PHE A 82 17.24 0.84 8.61
N ARG A 83 16.69 0.06 7.68
CA ARG A 83 17.40 -0.98 6.93
C ARG A 83 18.34 -0.44 5.85
N GLY A 84 18.27 0.86 5.54
CA GLY A 84 19.06 1.49 4.47
C GLY A 84 18.49 1.27 3.07
N GLU A 85 17.26 0.75 2.96
CA GLU A 85 16.56 0.49 1.71
C GLU A 85 15.81 1.75 1.21
N LEU A 86 15.53 2.71 2.10
CA LEU A 86 15.04 4.04 1.78
C LEU A 86 16.04 5.11 2.26
N PRO A 87 16.49 6.05 1.42
CA PRO A 87 17.28 7.18 1.88
C PRO A 87 16.52 7.98 2.94
N ARG A 88 17.12 8.18 4.12
CA ARG A 88 16.46 8.80 5.28
C ARG A 88 15.84 10.17 4.99
N GLY A 89 16.44 10.95 4.07
CA GLY A 89 15.89 12.24 3.64
C GLY A 89 14.59 12.17 2.84
N LEU A 90 14.25 11.01 2.26
CA LEU A 90 13.01 10.79 1.51
C LEU A 90 11.86 10.30 2.40
N LEU A 91 12.16 9.81 3.61
CA LEU A 91 11.17 9.34 4.58
C LEU A 91 10.01 10.35 4.80
N PRO A 92 10.24 11.64 5.10
CA PRO A 92 9.14 12.57 5.30
C PRO A 92 8.28 12.75 4.04
N ALA A 93 8.87 12.70 2.85
CA ALA A 93 8.12 12.81 1.59
C ALA A 93 7.23 11.58 1.37
N TYR A 94 7.72 10.37 1.66
CA TYR A 94 6.92 9.15 1.62
C TYR A 94 5.76 9.19 2.61
N VAL A 95 6.02 9.61 3.85
CA VAL A 95 4.99 9.69 4.91
C VAL A 95 3.90 10.71 4.56
N VAL A 96 4.24 11.82 3.92
CA VAL A 96 3.25 12.83 3.46
C VAL A 96 2.46 12.34 2.26
N ALA A 97 3.06 11.50 1.40
CA ALA A 97 2.39 10.98 0.22
C ALA A 97 1.39 9.85 0.54
N GLN A 98 1.65 9.07 1.60
CA GLN A 98 0.82 7.98 2.09
C GLN A 98 -0.39 8.50 2.88
#